data_AF-D2V2J8-F1
#
_entry.id   AF-D2V2J8-F1
#
_cell.length_a   1.000
_cell.length_b   1.000
_cell.length_c   1.000
_cell.angle_alpha   90.00
_cell.angle_beta   90.00
_cell.angle_gamma   90.00
#
_symmetry.space_group_name_H-M   'P 1'
#
loop_
_entity.id
_entity.type
_entity.pdbx_description
1 polymer ?
#
loop_
_entity_poly.entity_id
_entity_poly.type
_entity_poly.pdbx_seq_one_letter_code
_entity_poly.pdbx_strand_id
1 'polypeptide(L)' 'NQLELLKNKFVGVGHADITKFEWAVNQHRDSYASYVSHYPMLSYFAMIENESVHRERYQFIERMIKPCGNKPTKQ' A
#
# COMPACT_ATOMS: atom_id res chain seq x y z
N ASN A 1 27.91 -4.96 1.10
CA ASN A 1 27.42 -5.52 2.37
C ASN A 1 26.25 -6.45 2.11
N GLN A 2 26.25 -7.66 2.67
CA GLN A 2 25.18 -8.66 2.50
C GLN A 2 23.81 -8.15 2.97
N LEU A 3 23.80 -7.31 3.99
CA LEU A 3 22.58 -6.69 4.53
C LEU A 3 21.86 -5.80 3.52
N GLU A 4 22.58 -4.97 2.76
CA GLU A 4 21.97 -4.06 1.78
C GLU A 4 21.35 -4.84 0.60
N LEU A 5 21.96 -5.96 0.22
CA LEU A 5 21.37 -6.86 -0.78
C LEU A 5 20.03 -7.45 -0.30
N LEU A 6 19.94 -7.83 0.98
CA LEU A 6 18.70 -8.35 1.57
C LEU A 6 17.63 -7.27 1.67
N LYS A 7 17.99 -6.05 2.10
CA LYS A 7 17.06 -4.91 2.14
C LYS A 7 16.48 -4.60 0.75
N ASN A 8 17.31 -4.65 -0.29
CA ASN A 8 16.86 -4.43 -1.67
C ASN A 8 15.96 -5.55 -2.21
N LYS A 9 16.06 -6.76 -1.66
CA LYS A 9 15.22 -7.90 -2.07
C LYS A 9 13.78 -7.79 -1.55
N PHE A 10 13.59 -7.25 -0.34
CA PHE A 10 12.29 -7.17 0.30
C PHE A 10 11.76 -5.74 0.26
N VAL A 11 10.81 -5.50 -0.64
CA VAL A 11 10.14 -4.21 -0.77
C VAL A 11 9.49 -3.81 0.56
N GLY A 12 9.64 -2.55 0.96
CA GLY A 12 9.08 -2.03 2.20
C GLY A 12 10.03 -2.06 3.40
N VAL A 13 11.17 -2.75 3.32
CA VAL A 13 12.18 -2.74 4.38
C VAL A 13 12.78 -1.34 4.54
N GLY A 14 12.65 -0.79 5.75
CA GLY A 14 13.12 0.55 6.06
C GLY A 14 14.64 0.65 6.27
N HIS A 15 15.10 1.90 6.34
CA HIS A 15 16.46 2.28 6.73
C HIS A 15 16.41 3.51 7.65
N ALA A 16 17.53 3.86 8.27
CA ALA A 16 17.59 4.96 9.24
C ALA A 16 17.09 6.30 8.66
N ASP A 17 17.39 6.56 7.39
CA ASP A 17 17.00 7.79 6.70
C ASP A 17 15.61 7.72 6.02
N ILE A 18 14.77 6.73 6.34
CA ILE A 18 13.45 6.59 5.70
C ILE A 18 12.58 7.80 6.03
N THR A 19 11.99 8.40 5.02
CA THR A 19 11.08 9.53 5.24
C THR A 19 9.72 9.05 5.77
N LYS A 20 9.03 9.90 6.55
CA LYS A 20 7.64 9.64 6.97
C LYS A 20 6.74 9.32 5.77
N PHE A 21 6.96 9.99 4.64
CA PHE A 21 6.21 9.76 3.40
C PHE A 21 6.45 8.35 2.85
N GLU A 22 7.70 7.92 2.74
CA GLU A 22 8.04 6.57 2.23
C GLU A 22 7.49 5.46 3.13
N TRP A 23 7.61 5.63 4.45
CA TRP A 23 7.04 4.68 5.42
C TRP A 23 5.52 4.61 5.33
N ALA A 24 4.83 5.76 5.19
CA ALA A 24 3.38 5.79 5.03
C ALA A 24 2.95 5.13 3.71
N VAL A 25 3.62 5.41 2.60
CA VAL A 25 3.29 4.80 1.30
C VAL A 25 3.39 3.29 1.34
N ASN A 26 4.44 2.74 1.96
CA ASN A 26 4.62 1.29 2.10
C ASN A 26 3.47 0.68 2.92
N GLN A 27 3.13 1.25 4.08
CA GLN A 27 2.01 0.74 4.89
C GLN A 27 0.66 0.76 4.18
N HIS A 28 0.36 1.83 3.43
CA HIS A 28 -0.91 1.90 2.69
C HIS A 28 -0.95 0.85 1.56
N ARG A 29 0.18 0.61 0.88
CA ARG A 29 0.28 -0.45 -0.12
C ARG A 29 0.10 -1.83 0.50
N ASP A 30 0.72 -2.09 1.64
CA ASP A 30 0.57 -3.36 2.36
C ASP A 30 -0.89 -3.57 2.79
N SER A 31 -1.54 -2.52 3.29
CA SER A 31 -2.96 -2.55 3.66
C SER A 31 -3.86 -2.87 2.46
N TYR A 32 -3.69 -2.19 1.33
CA TYR A 32 -4.46 -2.47 0.12
C TYR A 32 -4.20 -3.87 -0.44
N ALA A 33 -2.96 -4.36 -0.37
CA ALA A 33 -2.62 -5.73 -0.76
C ALA A 33 -3.36 -6.76 0.12
N SER A 34 -3.43 -6.52 1.43
CA SER A 34 -4.23 -7.34 2.35
C SER A 34 -5.73 -7.26 2.04
N TYR A 35 -6.28 -6.07 1.78
CA TYR A 35 -7.71 -5.94 1.49
C TYR A 35 -8.11 -6.69 0.21
N VAL A 36 -7.27 -6.64 -0.83
CA VAL A 36 -7.52 -7.29 -2.13
C VAL A 36 -7.30 -8.81 -2.08
N SER A 37 -6.36 -9.29 -1.26
CA SER A 37 -6.03 -10.71 -1.15
C SER A 37 -6.96 -11.48 -0.21
N HIS A 38 -7.47 -10.83 0.85
CA HIS A 38 -8.39 -11.45 1.79
C HIS A 38 -9.85 -11.18 1.41
N TYR A 39 -10.47 -12.18 0.76
CA TYR A 39 -11.85 -12.08 0.29
C TYR A 39 -12.85 -11.56 1.34
N PRO A 40 -12.84 -11.99 2.62
CA PRO A 40 -13.76 -11.45 3.62
C PRO A 40 -13.63 -9.94 3.85
N MET A 41 -12.40 -9.41 3.81
CA MET A 41 -12.16 -7.97 3.93
C MET A 41 -12.66 -7.23 2.69
N LEU A 42 -12.35 -7.74 1.50
CA LEU A 42 -12.82 -7.15 0.25
C LEU A 42 -14.36 -7.09 0.17
N SER A 43 -15.03 -8.19 0.55
CA SER A 43 -16.49 -8.27 0.59
C SER A 43 -17.09 -7.33 1.64
N TYR A 44 -16.43 -7.16 2.79
CA TYR A 44 -16.86 -6.22 3.82
C TYR A 44 -16.86 -4.77 3.30
N PHE A 45 -15.78 -4.34 2.64
CA PHE A 45 -15.71 -3.01 2.03
C PHE A 45 -16.74 -2.83 0.91
N ALA A 46 -16.89 -3.83 0.02
CA ALA A 46 -17.89 -3.79 -1.05
C ALA A 46 -19.32 -3.65 -0.52
N MET A 47 -19.64 -4.30 0.59
CA MET A 47 -20.95 -4.18 1.24
C MET A 47 -21.19 -2.78 1.82
N ILE A 48 -20.17 -2.18 2.45
CA ILE A 48 -20.29 -0.84 3.07
C ILE A 48 -20.43 0.25 2.02
N GLU A 49 -19.61 0.20 0.97
CA GLU A 49 -19.62 1.17 -0.12
C GLU A 49 -20.79 0.92 -1.10
N ASN A 50 -21.55 -0.16 -0.92
CA ASN A 50 -22.64 -0.59 -1.80
C ASN A 50 -22.19 -0.70 -3.26
N GLU A 51 -21.02 -1.27 -3.47
CA GLU A 51 -20.39 -1.43 -4.78
C GLU A 51 -20.08 -2.89 -5.07
N SER A 52 -19.89 -3.21 -6.35
CA SER A 52 -19.51 -4.58 -6.73
C SER A 52 -18.12 -4.93 -6.18
N VAL A 53 -17.94 -6.17 -5.72
CA VAL A 53 -16.64 -6.69 -5.23
C VAL A 53 -15.50 -6.45 -6.23
N HIS A 54 -15.79 -6.59 -7.53
CA HIS A 54 -14.82 -6.34 -8.59
C HIS A 54 -14.45 -4.85 -8.73
N ARG A 55 -15.41 -3.94 -8.54
CA ARG A 55 -15.14 -2.50 -8.54
C ARG A 55 -14.27 -2.11 -7.35
N GLU A 56 -14.60 -2.56 -6.14
CA GLU A 56 -13.74 -2.28 -4.96
C GLU A 56 -12.32 -2.82 -5.14
N ARG A 57 -12.19 -4.03 -5.70
CA ARG A 57 -10.88 -4.60 -6.04
C ARG A 57 -10.10 -3.69 -6.99
N TYR A 58 -10.74 -3.22 -8.05
CA TYR A 58 -10.14 -2.30 -9.01
C TYR A 58 -9.72 -0.99 -8.35
N GLN A 59 -10.60 -0.39 -7.53
CA GLN A 59 -10.32 0.85 -6.81
C GLN A 59 -9.11 0.71 -5.87
N PHE A 60 -9.03 -0.38 -5.09
CA PHE A 60 -7.89 -0.60 -4.21
C PHE A 60 -6.57 -0.73 -4.98
N ILE A 61 -6.57 -1.44 -6.12
CA ILE A 61 -5.38 -1.58 -6.98
C ILE A 61 -4.97 -0.21 -7.56
N GLU A 62 -5.90 0.60 -8.05
CA GLU A 62 -5.58 1.96 -8.54
C GLU A 62 -5.00 2.85 -7.44
N ARG A 63 -5.56 2.78 -6.22
CA ARG A 63 -5.09 3.57 -5.07
C ARG A 63 -3.66 3.20 -4.65
N MET A 64 -3.12 2.04 -5.03
CA MET A 64 -1.72 1.65 -4.73
C MET A 64 -0.68 2.51 -5.47
N ILE A 65 -1.04 3.19 -6.56
CA ILE A 65 -0.10 4.01 -7.35
C ILE A 65 0.42 5.18 -6.52
N LYS A 66 -0.49 5.95 -5.91
CA LYS A 66 -0.18 7.13 -5.07
C LYS A 66 -1.09 7.19 -3.83
N PRO A 67 -0.93 6.27 -2.88
CA PRO A 67 -1.85 6.16 -1.74
C PRO A 67 -1.82 7.37 -0.81
N CYS A 68 -0.67 8.06 -0.73
CA CYS A 68 -0.47 9.24 0.12
C CYS A 68 -0.39 10.54 -0.71
N GLY A 69 -0.85 10.52 -1.96
CA GLY A 69 -0.73 11.65 -2.88
C GLY A 69 0.69 11.87 -3.42
N ASN A 70 0.99 13.11 -3.81
CA ASN A 70 2.30 13.46 -4.33
C ASN A 70 3.32 13.59 -3.19
N LYS A 71 4.58 13.23 -3.47
CA LYS A 71 5.69 13.47 -2.54
C LYS A 71 5.71 14.95 -2.14
N PRO A 72 5.85 15.27 -0.85
CA PRO A 72 6.01 16.66 -0.43
C PRO A 72 7.26 17.24 -1.08
N THR A 73 7.15 18.45 -1.64
CA THR A 73 8.32 19.24 -2.03
C THR A 73 9.13 19.48 -0.77
N LYS A 74 10.43 19.17 -0.79
CA LYS A 74 11.33 19.49 0.33
C LYS A 74 11.13 20.97 0.69
N GLN A 75 10.81 21.27 1.95
CA GLN A 75 10.96 22.63 2.49
C GLN A 75 12.45 22.96 2.56
#